data_AF-A0A1U7NPG0-F1
#
_entry.id   AF-A0A1U7NPG0-F1
#
_cell.length_a   1.000
_cell.length_b   1.000
_cell.length_c   1.000
_cell.angle_alpha   90.00
_cell.angle_beta   90.00
_cell.angle_gamma   90.00
#
_symmetry.space_group_name_H-M   'P 1'
#
loop_
_entity.id
_entity.type
_entity.pdbx_description
1 polymer ?
#
loop_
_entity_poly.entity_id
_entity_poly.type
_entity_poly.pdbx_seq_one_letter_code
_entity_poly.pdbx_strand_id
1 'polypeptide(L)'
;MKNNGERPLYLVEDAHEPIISKEQFEAVQQEFERRRVISTRWNSSVYPFTRKIVCKHCGTNYRRGRTGKYPFWGCGKATLERKAACPKSVPLDEESLMKTCASVLGTGEFDPDVFKANVDRIEVEDRDHLHFHFKDGSKKTVELQNIWRKTYSNERKKQASAYQRDRDNVRKLGKEKPFSRVIKCSTCGGNFHSFERKYLDGSKERFWRCEHPGEVTIRNSDLEKISCEVLNMEEFDAGQFDESIKSIHVIGKTLKFEFRDGAVTYRHYNKEVKKPCRKSQ
;
A
#
# COMPACT_ATOMS: atom_id res chain seq x y z
N MET A 1 23.11 -4.19 -48.50
CA MET A 1 22.10 -3.27 -49.05
C MET A 1 21.05 -4.13 -49.75
N LYS A 2 19.75 -3.98 -49.45
CA LYS A 2 18.68 -4.79 -50.08
C LYS A 2 18.08 -4.01 -51.24
N ASN A 3 17.80 -4.68 -52.36
CA ASN A 3 17.11 -4.07 -53.50
C ASN A 3 15.62 -3.91 -53.17
N ASN A 4 15.16 -2.67 -53.00
CA ASN A 4 13.76 -2.34 -52.70
C ASN A 4 12.94 -2.02 -53.96
N GLY A 5 13.38 -2.47 -55.14
CA GLY A 5 12.72 -2.21 -56.43
C GLY A 5 13.52 -1.29 -57.36
N GLU A 6 14.76 -0.95 -57.01
CA GLU A 6 15.67 -0.12 -57.81
C GLU A 6 16.19 -0.86 -59.05
N ARG A 7 16.14 -2.20 -59.06
CA ARG A 7 16.51 -3.07 -60.18
C ARG A 7 15.53 -4.24 -60.32
N PRO A 8 15.40 -4.85 -61.52
CA PRO A 8 14.58 -6.06 -61.70
C PRO A 8 15.02 -7.20 -60.77
N LEU A 9 14.06 -7.85 -60.11
CA LEU A 9 14.30 -9.09 -59.36
C LEU A 9 14.01 -10.28 -60.28
N TYR A 10 14.91 -11.25 -60.30
CA TYR A 10 14.75 -12.50 -61.03
C TYR A 10 14.68 -13.65 -60.02
N LEU A 11 13.68 -14.52 -60.17
CA LEU A 11 13.60 -15.79 -59.44
C LEU A 11 14.21 -16.87 -60.33
N VAL A 12 15.31 -17.46 -59.88
CA VAL A 12 15.94 -18.61 -60.56
C VAL A 12 15.55 -19.87 -59.80
N GLU A 13 14.81 -20.75 -60.46
CA GLU A 13 14.40 -22.04 -59.92
C GLU A 13 15.55 -23.06 -60.08
N ASP A 14 15.65 -24.01 -59.14
CA ASP A 14 16.57 -25.17 -59.18
C ASP A 14 18.08 -24.87 -59.33
N ALA A 15 18.55 -23.72 -58.85
CA ALA A 15 19.97 -23.36 -58.89
C ALA A 15 20.87 -24.22 -57.97
N HIS A 16 20.29 -24.93 -57.00
CA HIS A 16 20.99 -25.83 -56.10
C HIS A 16 20.10 -27.00 -55.66
N GLU A 17 20.71 -28.09 -55.20
CA GLU A 17 19.96 -29.18 -54.58
C GLU A 17 19.20 -28.66 -53.34
N PRO A 18 17.88 -28.91 -53.25
CA PRO A 18 17.07 -28.37 -52.18
C PRO A 18 17.34 -29.09 -50.85
N ILE A 19 17.47 -28.32 -49.76
CA ILE A 19 17.70 -28.83 -48.40
C ILE A 19 16.45 -29.57 -47.86
N ILE A 20 15.26 -29.14 -48.28
CA ILE A 20 13.96 -29.73 -47.92
C ILE A 20 13.12 -29.89 -49.17
N SER A 21 12.22 -30.87 -49.18
CA SER A 21 11.34 -31.08 -50.34
C SER A 21 10.38 -29.90 -50.51
N LYS A 22 9.91 -29.69 -51.74
CA LYS A 22 8.94 -28.63 -52.04
C LYS A 22 7.64 -28.83 -51.26
N GLU A 23 7.22 -30.08 -51.09
CA GLU A 23 6.05 -30.47 -50.31
C GLU A 23 6.22 -30.11 -48.83
N GLN A 24 7.40 -30.34 -48.25
CA GLN A 24 7.70 -29.94 -46.87
C GLN A 24 7.68 -28.42 -46.72
N PHE A 25 8.25 -27.69 -47.69
CA PHE A 25 8.22 -26.22 -47.69
C PHE A 25 6.78 -25.70 -47.77
N GLU A 26 5.97 -26.21 -48.70
CA GLU A 26 4.57 -25.81 -48.86
C GLU A 26 3.72 -26.15 -47.63
N ALA A 27 3.92 -27.33 -47.03
CA ALA A 27 3.25 -27.70 -45.78
C ALA A 27 3.58 -26.73 -44.63
N VAL A 28 4.84 -26.28 -44.54
CA VAL A 28 5.27 -25.28 -43.56
C VAL A 28 4.69 -23.89 -43.88
N GLN A 29 4.64 -23.48 -45.15
CA GLN A 29 4.00 -22.21 -45.55
C GLN A 29 2.50 -22.21 -45.24
N GLN A 30 1.80 -23.32 -45.51
CA GLN A 30 0.39 -23.50 -45.15
C GLN A 30 0.19 -23.48 -43.64
N GLU A 31 1.10 -24.08 -42.86
CA GLU A 31 1.05 -24.00 -41.39
C GLU A 31 1.35 -22.58 -40.88
N PHE A 32 2.25 -21.82 -41.53
CA PHE A 32 2.47 -20.40 -41.23
C PHE A 32 1.22 -19.57 -41.50
N GLU A 33 0.54 -19.76 -42.63
CA GLU A 33 -0.68 -19.05 -42.97
C GLU A 33 -1.85 -19.46 -42.07
N ARG A 34 -2.00 -20.76 -41.79
CA ARG A 34 -2.96 -21.28 -40.80
C ARG A 34 -2.70 -20.68 -39.43
N ARG A 35 -1.44 -20.64 -38.97
CA ARG A 35 -1.06 -19.98 -37.72
C ARG A 35 -1.32 -18.49 -37.76
N ARG A 36 -1.13 -17.80 -38.89
CA ARG A 36 -1.42 -16.37 -39.05
C ARG A 36 -2.92 -16.10 -38.85
N VAL A 37 -3.77 -16.90 -39.48
CA VAL A 37 -5.24 -16.82 -39.38
C VAL A 37 -5.73 -17.23 -37.97
N ILE A 38 -5.13 -18.26 -37.37
CA ILE A 38 -5.51 -18.80 -36.05
C ILE A 38 -4.82 -18.08 -34.88
N SER A 39 -3.81 -17.22 -35.14
CA SER A 39 -2.99 -16.53 -34.11
C SER A 39 -3.77 -15.61 -33.16
N THR A 40 -5.07 -15.43 -33.39
CA THR A 40 -5.98 -14.82 -32.42
C THR A 40 -6.10 -15.65 -31.12
N ARG A 41 -5.78 -16.96 -31.14
CA ARG A 41 -6.04 -17.85 -29.99
C ARG A 41 -4.88 -18.15 -29.04
N TRP A 42 -3.61 -17.97 -29.41
CA TRP A 42 -2.49 -18.25 -28.49
C TRP A 42 -1.40 -17.16 -28.54
N ASN A 43 -1.30 -16.41 -27.44
CA ASN A 43 -0.20 -15.52 -26.98
C ASN A 43 -0.26 -13.98 -27.11
N SER A 44 -1.44 -13.32 -27.23
CA SER A 44 -1.51 -11.89 -26.86
C SER A 44 -2.85 -11.29 -26.39
N SER A 45 -3.92 -12.07 -26.21
CA SER A 45 -5.25 -11.56 -25.78
C SER A 45 -5.73 -12.15 -24.44
N VAL A 46 -4.89 -12.25 -23.41
CA VAL A 46 -5.41 -12.67 -22.08
C VAL A 46 -6.20 -11.54 -21.43
N TYR A 47 -5.85 -10.28 -21.71
CA TYR A 47 -6.54 -9.11 -21.15
C TYR A 47 -6.88 -8.07 -22.21
N PRO A 48 -8.07 -7.44 -22.16
CA PRO A 48 -8.59 -6.52 -23.19
C PRO A 48 -7.66 -5.36 -23.55
N PHE A 49 -6.86 -4.87 -22.60
CA PHE A 49 -5.97 -3.73 -22.80
C PHE A 49 -4.54 -4.10 -23.24
N THR A 50 -4.26 -5.38 -23.44
CA THR A 50 -2.91 -5.84 -23.83
C THR A 50 -2.51 -5.21 -25.15
N ARG A 51 -1.35 -4.52 -25.19
CA ARG A 51 -0.84 -3.74 -26.36
C ARG A 51 -1.72 -2.57 -26.81
N LYS A 52 -2.76 -2.22 -26.05
CA LYS A 52 -3.64 -1.09 -26.34
C LYS A 52 -3.22 0.18 -25.60
N ILE A 53 -2.51 0.06 -24.49
CA ILE A 53 -2.09 1.20 -23.67
C ILE A 53 -0.61 1.49 -23.91
N VAL A 54 -0.29 2.73 -24.23
CA VAL A 54 1.06 3.23 -24.57
C VAL A 54 1.44 4.38 -23.64
N CYS A 55 2.69 4.41 -23.19
CA CYS A 55 3.21 5.54 -22.43
C CYS A 55 3.56 6.72 -23.34
N LYS A 56 2.95 7.90 -23.14
CA LYS A 56 3.29 9.12 -23.91
C LYS A 56 4.76 9.55 -23.74
N HIS A 57 5.38 9.21 -22.61
CA HIS A 57 6.77 9.62 -22.28
C HIS A 57 7.86 8.74 -22.87
N CYS A 58 7.60 7.44 -23.08
CA CYS A 58 8.64 6.51 -23.54
C CYS A 58 8.21 5.59 -24.68
N GLY A 59 6.97 5.72 -25.17
CA GLY A 59 6.42 4.92 -26.27
C GLY A 59 6.24 3.43 -25.97
N THR A 60 6.65 2.96 -24.79
CA THR A 60 6.56 1.54 -24.44
C THR A 60 5.13 1.19 -24.02
N ASN A 61 4.67 0.00 -24.44
CA ASN A 61 3.38 -0.54 -24.00
C ASN A 61 3.33 -0.74 -22.49
N TYR A 62 2.17 -0.45 -21.92
CA TYR A 62 1.87 -0.85 -20.56
C TYR A 62 1.70 -2.36 -20.47
N ARG A 63 2.02 -2.89 -19.29
CA ARG A 63 1.91 -4.30 -18.94
C ARG A 63 1.02 -4.44 -17.74
N ARG A 64 0.23 -5.51 -17.72
CA ARG A 64 -0.58 -5.84 -16.57
C ARG A 64 0.29 -6.42 -15.45
N GLY A 65 0.08 -5.96 -14.24
CA GLY A 65 0.63 -6.49 -12.99
C GLY A 65 -0.48 -6.65 -11.95
N ARG A 66 -0.11 -7.13 -10.76
CA ARG A 66 -1.02 -7.21 -9.61
C ARG A 66 -0.30 -6.79 -8.33
N THR A 67 -1.00 -6.07 -7.46
CA THR A 67 -0.59 -5.80 -6.08
C THR A 67 -1.61 -6.47 -5.16
N GLY A 68 -1.25 -7.61 -4.58
CA GLY A 68 -2.20 -8.47 -3.88
C GLY A 68 -3.33 -8.91 -4.81
N LYS A 69 -4.58 -8.65 -4.42
CA LYS A 69 -5.76 -8.97 -5.24
C LYS A 69 -6.02 -7.98 -6.39
N TYR A 70 -5.36 -6.83 -6.39
CA TYR A 70 -5.70 -5.70 -7.24
C TYR A 70 -4.87 -5.66 -8.53
N PRO A 71 -5.49 -5.81 -9.72
CA PRO A 71 -4.79 -5.69 -10.99
C PRO A 71 -4.54 -4.24 -11.40
N PHE A 72 -3.39 -3.99 -12.00
CA PHE A 72 -3.00 -2.67 -12.50
C PHE A 72 -2.25 -2.78 -13.83
N TRP A 73 -2.18 -1.67 -14.57
CA TRP A 73 -1.41 -1.51 -15.79
C TRP A 73 -0.28 -0.52 -15.56
N GLY A 74 0.97 -0.98 -15.67
CA GLY A 74 2.17 -0.16 -15.49
C GLY A 74 2.99 -0.03 -16.75
N CYS A 75 3.67 1.10 -16.95
CA CYS A 75 4.57 1.31 -18.09
C CYS A 75 5.64 0.22 -18.16
N GLY A 76 5.74 -0.47 -19.30
CA GLY A 76 6.66 -1.61 -19.47
C GLY A 76 8.12 -1.27 -19.16
N LYS A 77 8.60 -0.09 -19.55
CA LYS A 77 9.97 0.36 -19.27
C LYS A 77 10.20 0.58 -17.77
N ALA A 78 9.30 1.31 -17.09
CA ALA A 78 9.39 1.52 -15.65
C ALA A 78 9.26 0.23 -14.85
N THR A 79 8.47 -0.73 -15.34
CA THR A 79 8.28 -2.04 -14.69
C THR A 79 9.53 -2.92 -14.84
N LEU A 80 10.17 -2.94 -16.00
CA LEU A 80 11.34 -3.78 -16.27
C LEU A 80 12.66 -3.19 -15.77
N GLU A 81 12.87 -1.90 -15.99
CA GLU A 81 14.15 -1.22 -15.72
C GLU A 81 14.11 -0.36 -14.45
N ARG A 82 13.06 -0.51 -13.64
CA ARG A 82 12.71 0.30 -12.47
C ARG A 82 12.19 1.70 -12.81
N LYS A 83 11.59 2.34 -11.81
CA LYS A 83 10.87 3.61 -11.92
C LYS A 83 11.71 4.75 -12.50
N ALA A 84 13.02 4.74 -12.25
CA ALA A 84 13.96 5.74 -12.76
C ALA A 84 14.04 5.78 -14.30
N ALA A 85 13.79 4.66 -14.98
CA ALA A 85 13.82 4.58 -16.45
C ALA A 85 12.64 5.30 -17.13
N CYS A 86 11.53 5.52 -16.41
CA CYS A 86 10.43 6.37 -16.86
C CYS A 86 9.73 7.02 -15.66
N PRO A 87 10.28 8.12 -15.10
CA PRO A 87 9.81 8.73 -13.87
C PRO A 87 8.39 9.30 -13.96
N LYS A 88 8.03 9.85 -15.13
CA LYS A 88 6.71 10.46 -15.39
C LYS A 88 5.58 9.44 -15.64
N SER A 89 5.90 8.18 -15.93
CA SER A 89 4.87 7.15 -16.08
C SER A 89 4.08 6.94 -14.79
N VAL A 90 2.86 6.42 -14.90
CA VAL A 90 2.00 6.18 -13.73
C VAL A 90 1.30 4.84 -13.89
N PRO A 91 1.13 4.06 -12.82
CA PRO A 91 0.29 2.87 -12.88
C PRO A 91 -1.18 3.27 -12.96
N LEU A 92 -1.94 2.55 -13.78
CA LEU A 92 -3.39 2.69 -13.93
C LEU A 92 -4.08 1.50 -13.28
N ASP A 93 -5.10 1.75 -12.48
CA ASP A 93 -5.95 0.69 -11.96
C ASP A 93 -6.85 0.13 -13.08
N GLU A 94 -6.99 -1.20 -13.15
CA GLU A 94 -7.75 -1.86 -14.21
C GLU A 94 -9.24 -1.53 -14.16
N GLU A 95 -9.84 -1.46 -12.97
CA GLU A 95 -11.26 -1.15 -12.82
C GLU A 95 -11.57 0.30 -13.22
N SER A 96 -10.72 1.25 -12.81
CA SER A 96 -10.79 2.67 -13.23
C SER A 96 -10.70 2.80 -14.75
N LEU A 97 -9.81 2.03 -15.37
CA LEU A 97 -9.63 2.01 -16.82
C LEU A 97 -10.86 1.42 -17.53
N MET A 98 -11.41 0.29 -17.04
CA MET A 98 -12.63 -0.31 -17.58
C MET A 98 -13.81 0.66 -17.55
N LYS A 99 -14.06 1.32 -16.43
CA LYS A 99 -15.14 2.31 -16.29
C LYS A 99 -14.96 3.51 -17.22
N THR A 100 -13.73 4.01 -17.33
CA THR A 100 -13.42 5.12 -18.24
C THR A 100 -13.65 4.69 -19.69
N CYS A 101 -13.21 3.50 -20.09
CA CYS A 101 -13.47 2.97 -21.43
C CYS A 101 -14.96 2.81 -21.73
N ALA A 102 -15.75 2.28 -20.79
CA ALA A 102 -17.20 2.16 -20.95
C ALA A 102 -17.86 3.52 -21.17
N SER A 103 -17.52 4.50 -20.32
CA SER A 103 -18.01 5.87 -20.45
C SER A 103 -17.62 6.54 -21.78
N VAL A 104 -16.40 6.28 -22.26
CA VAL A 104 -15.91 6.81 -23.53
C VAL A 104 -16.65 6.22 -24.73
N LEU A 105 -16.97 4.93 -24.67
CA LEU A 105 -17.69 4.20 -25.70
C LEU A 105 -19.22 4.33 -25.58
N GLY A 106 -19.71 5.00 -24.54
CA GLY A 106 -21.15 5.14 -24.28
C GLY A 106 -21.82 3.82 -23.87
N THR A 107 -21.06 2.83 -23.42
CA THR A 107 -21.59 1.55 -22.92
C THR A 107 -21.80 1.62 -21.41
N GLY A 108 -22.85 0.95 -20.91
CA GLY A 108 -23.13 0.91 -19.46
C GLY A 108 -22.04 0.20 -18.66
N GLU A 109 -21.44 -0.84 -19.24
CA GLU A 109 -20.32 -1.60 -18.68
C GLU A 109 -19.19 -1.75 -19.71
N PHE A 110 -18.02 -2.18 -19.24
CA PHE A 110 -16.88 -2.41 -20.11
C PHE A 110 -17.07 -3.69 -20.92
N ASP A 111 -17.20 -3.54 -22.24
CA ASP A 111 -17.24 -4.65 -23.18
C ASP A 111 -15.89 -4.75 -23.92
N PRO A 112 -15.13 -5.86 -23.73
CA PRO A 112 -13.86 -6.08 -24.40
C PRO A 112 -13.93 -6.07 -25.93
N ASP A 113 -15.01 -6.55 -26.51
CA ASP A 113 -15.15 -6.73 -27.96
C ASP A 113 -15.51 -5.40 -28.62
N VAL A 114 -16.43 -4.63 -28.00
CA VAL A 114 -16.71 -3.25 -28.41
C VAL A 114 -15.46 -2.39 -28.28
N PHE A 115 -14.70 -2.54 -27.18
CA PHE A 115 -13.44 -1.83 -27.00
C PHE A 115 -12.43 -2.14 -28.10
N LYS A 116 -12.20 -3.43 -28.38
CA LYS A 116 -11.26 -3.86 -29.45
C LYS A 116 -11.71 -3.43 -30.84
N ALA A 117 -13.02 -3.35 -31.09
CA ALA A 117 -13.58 -2.92 -32.36
C ALA A 117 -13.31 -1.43 -32.61
N ASN A 118 -13.52 -0.58 -31.61
CA ASN A 118 -13.53 0.88 -31.76
C ASN A 118 -12.20 1.56 -31.40
N VAL A 119 -11.46 1.06 -30.42
CA VAL A 119 -10.24 1.72 -29.90
C VAL A 119 -8.99 1.13 -30.54
N ASP A 120 -8.18 1.99 -31.16
CA ASP A 120 -6.86 1.64 -31.68
C ASP A 120 -5.84 1.54 -30.54
N ARG A 121 -5.65 2.64 -29.80
CA ARG A 121 -4.75 2.72 -28.65
C ARG A 121 -5.15 3.83 -27.68
N ILE A 122 -4.62 3.75 -26.47
CA ILE A 122 -4.73 4.74 -25.39
C ILE A 122 -3.32 5.21 -25.05
N GLU A 123 -3.06 6.51 -25.18
CA GLU A 123 -1.82 7.12 -24.72
C GLU A 123 -2.00 7.70 -23.32
N VAL A 124 -1.12 7.32 -22.40
CA VAL A 124 -1.14 7.78 -21.01
C VAL A 124 -0.21 8.97 -20.88
N GLU A 125 -0.77 10.16 -20.68
CA GLU A 125 -0.02 11.39 -20.43
C GLU A 125 0.39 11.48 -18.96
N ASP A 126 -0.56 11.38 -18.04
CA ASP A 126 -0.30 11.43 -16.61
C ASP A 126 -1.33 10.60 -15.83
N ARG A 127 -1.48 10.86 -14.52
CA ARG A 127 -2.40 10.11 -13.65
C ARG A 127 -3.86 10.30 -13.99
N ASP A 128 -4.21 11.43 -14.56
CA ASP A 128 -5.60 11.83 -14.77
C ASP A 128 -5.90 11.91 -16.27
N HIS A 129 -4.95 12.16 -17.16
CA HIS A 129 -5.23 12.37 -18.58
C HIS A 129 -4.88 11.16 -19.46
N LEU A 130 -5.89 10.64 -20.17
CA LEU A 130 -5.77 9.60 -21.18
C LEU A 130 -6.16 10.14 -22.56
N HIS A 131 -5.35 9.89 -23.58
CA HIS A 131 -5.70 10.19 -24.97
C HIS A 131 -6.11 8.91 -25.70
N PHE A 132 -7.38 8.82 -26.06
CA PHE A 132 -7.91 7.75 -26.88
C PHE A 132 -7.68 8.05 -28.35
N HIS A 133 -7.16 7.07 -29.07
CA HIS A 133 -7.09 7.02 -30.52
C HIS A 133 -8.04 5.93 -30.99
N PHE A 134 -9.04 6.30 -31.77
CA PHE A 134 -10.04 5.38 -32.31
C PHE A 134 -9.64 4.89 -33.69
N LYS A 135 -10.21 3.76 -34.12
CA LYS A 135 -9.93 3.19 -35.44
C LYS A 135 -10.51 4.00 -36.60
N ASP A 136 -11.52 4.83 -36.33
CA ASP A 136 -12.06 5.79 -37.29
C ASP A 136 -11.14 7.02 -37.51
N GLY A 137 -9.99 7.07 -36.80
CA GLY A 137 -9.02 8.16 -36.86
C GLY A 137 -9.30 9.31 -35.89
N SER A 138 -10.45 9.33 -35.23
CA SER A 138 -10.78 10.33 -34.22
C SER A 138 -9.90 10.19 -32.97
N LYS A 139 -9.75 11.30 -32.24
CA LYS A 139 -8.99 11.35 -30.98
C LYS A 139 -9.82 12.03 -29.90
N LYS A 140 -9.72 11.53 -28.67
CA LYS A 140 -10.43 12.10 -27.51
C LYS A 140 -9.54 12.08 -26.27
N THR A 141 -9.42 13.22 -25.61
CA THR A 141 -8.74 13.32 -24.31
C THR A 141 -9.79 13.21 -23.20
N VAL A 142 -9.53 12.37 -22.21
CA VAL A 142 -10.48 12.04 -21.15
C VAL A 142 -9.78 11.99 -19.81
N GLU A 143 -10.45 12.50 -18.79
CA GLU A 143 -10.03 12.35 -17.41
C GLU A 143 -10.36 10.96 -16.86
N LEU A 144 -9.36 10.27 -16.31
CA LEU A 144 -9.47 8.96 -15.71
C LEU A 144 -10.28 9.02 -14.41
N GLN A 145 -11.36 8.24 -14.36
CA GLN A 145 -12.19 8.12 -13.16
C GLN A 145 -11.51 7.24 -12.10
N ASN A 146 -10.48 7.79 -11.45
CA ASN A 146 -9.63 7.11 -10.47
C ASN A 146 -10.39 6.75 -9.17
N ILE A 147 -10.94 5.54 -9.09
CA ILE A 147 -11.65 5.06 -7.89
C ILE A 147 -10.72 4.90 -6.66
N TRP A 148 -9.42 4.64 -6.88
CA TRP A 148 -8.42 4.52 -5.80
C TRP A 148 -8.16 5.83 -5.05
N ARG A 149 -8.44 6.99 -5.65
CA ARG A 149 -8.31 8.28 -4.93
C ARG A 149 -9.37 8.46 -3.85
N LYS A 150 -10.52 7.77 -3.93
CA LYS A 150 -11.56 7.83 -2.88
C LYS A 150 -11.13 7.15 -1.58
N THR A 151 -10.19 6.21 -1.60
CA THR A 151 -9.70 5.53 -0.39
C THR A 151 -8.50 6.22 0.25
N TYR A 152 -7.69 6.96 -0.52
CA TYR A 152 -6.48 7.66 -0.06
C TYR A 152 -6.63 9.18 -0.01
N SER A 153 -7.82 9.72 0.28
CA SER A 153 -7.97 11.18 0.46
C SER A 153 -7.26 11.64 1.75
N ASN A 154 -6.71 12.86 1.74
CA ASN A 154 -6.11 13.45 2.94
C ASN A 154 -7.12 13.52 4.10
N GLU A 155 -8.39 13.70 3.79
CA GLU A 155 -9.47 13.72 4.77
C GLU A 155 -9.66 12.34 5.43
N ARG A 156 -9.65 11.25 4.64
CA ARG A 156 -9.68 9.89 5.20
C ARG A 156 -8.45 9.56 6.02
N LYS A 157 -7.26 10.07 5.65
CA LYS A 157 -6.06 9.95 6.50
C LYS A 157 -6.20 10.69 7.82
N LYS A 158 -6.76 11.90 7.80
CA LYS A 158 -7.05 12.68 9.02
C LYS A 158 -8.06 11.94 9.89
N GLN A 159 -9.15 11.42 9.31
CA GLN A 159 -10.17 10.63 10.02
C GLN A 159 -9.59 9.33 10.59
N ALA A 160 -8.82 8.57 9.80
CA ALA A 160 -8.17 7.36 10.28
C ALA A 160 -7.14 7.66 11.38
N SER A 161 -6.39 8.76 11.26
CA SER A 161 -5.46 9.24 12.29
C SER A 161 -6.21 9.69 13.55
N ALA A 162 -7.35 10.38 13.41
CA ALA A 162 -8.19 10.79 14.54
C ALA A 162 -8.79 9.57 15.24
N TYR A 163 -9.32 8.60 14.48
CA TYR A 163 -9.80 7.32 14.99
C TYR A 163 -8.70 6.52 15.70
N GLN A 164 -7.47 6.53 15.19
CA GLN A 164 -6.32 5.89 15.85
C GLN A 164 -5.77 6.67 17.05
N ARG A 165 -5.98 7.98 17.10
CA ARG A 165 -5.62 8.84 18.24
C ARG A 165 -6.65 8.78 19.35
N ASP A 166 -7.89 8.47 19.01
CA ASP A 166 -8.94 8.17 19.96
C ASP A 166 -8.60 6.88 20.72
N ARG A 167 -8.36 7.05 22.02
CA ARG A 167 -7.98 5.96 22.94
C ARG A 167 -9.05 4.87 22.98
N ASP A 168 -10.32 5.26 22.99
CA ASP A 168 -11.43 4.33 23.15
C ASP A 168 -11.55 3.41 21.91
N ASN A 169 -11.23 3.91 20.72
CA ASN A 169 -11.15 3.13 19.47
C ASN A 169 -9.94 2.17 19.42
N VAL A 170 -8.76 2.57 19.89
CA VAL A 170 -7.57 1.68 19.91
C VAL A 170 -7.71 0.58 20.97
N ARG A 171 -8.40 0.88 22.08
CA ARG A 171 -8.77 -0.08 23.12
C ARG A 171 -9.76 -1.14 22.62
N LYS A 172 -10.83 -0.74 21.90
CA LYS A 172 -11.79 -1.68 21.27
C LYS A 172 -11.12 -2.71 20.34
N LEU A 173 -9.97 -2.37 19.78
CA LEU A 173 -9.18 -3.24 18.91
C LEU A 173 -8.22 -4.17 19.69
N GLY A 174 -8.19 -4.11 21.02
CA GLY A 174 -7.31 -4.92 21.88
C GLY A 174 -5.82 -4.55 21.78
N LYS A 175 -5.49 -3.35 21.29
CA LYS A 175 -4.12 -2.95 20.95
C LYS A 175 -3.45 -2.04 21.98
N GLU A 176 -4.21 -1.47 22.91
CA GLU A 176 -3.69 -0.52 23.89
C GLU A 176 -3.39 -1.18 25.25
N LYS A 177 -2.32 -0.72 25.91
CA LYS A 177 -2.01 -1.08 27.30
C LYS A 177 -2.74 -0.11 28.23
N PRO A 178 -3.13 -0.51 29.45
CA PRO A 178 -3.98 0.31 30.34
C PRO A 178 -3.47 1.74 30.58
N PHE A 179 -2.15 1.92 30.71
CA PHE A 179 -1.58 3.25 30.96
C PHE A 179 -1.16 4.04 29.72
N SER A 180 -1.27 3.46 28.52
CA SER A 180 -0.91 4.14 27.28
C SER A 180 -1.79 5.38 27.09
N ARG A 181 -1.16 6.53 26.80
CA ARG A 181 -1.83 7.83 26.58
C ARG A 181 -2.60 8.39 27.79
N VAL A 182 -2.60 7.68 28.92
CA VAL A 182 -3.15 8.14 30.21
C VAL A 182 -2.10 8.92 30.99
N ILE A 183 -0.84 8.47 30.95
CA ILE A 183 0.28 9.12 31.64
C ILE A 183 0.83 10.28 30.79
N LYS A 184 0.79 11.49 31.35
CA LYS A 184 1.22 12.74 30.72
C LYS A 184 2.33 13.39 31.54
N CYS A 185 3.31 13.95 30.86
CA CYS A 185 4.33 14.80 31.47
C CYS A 185 3.74 16.19 31.71
N SER A 186 3.82 16.68 32.95
CA SER A 186 3.34 18.03 33.27
C SER A 186 4.28 19.12 32.73
N THR A 187 5.54 18.78 32.47
CA THR A 187 6.57 19.71 31.98
C THR A 187 6.45 19.95 30.48
N CYS A 188 6.37 18.89 29.67
CA CYS A 188 6.32 19.02 28.20
C CYS A 188 4.93 18.78 27.59
N GLY A 189 3.95 18.31 28.37
CA GLY A 189 2.61 17.95 27.88
C GLY A 189 2.55 16.65 27.07
N GLY A 190 3.69 16.04 26.76
CA GLY A 190 3.79 14.78 26.01
C GLY A 190 3.32 13.56 26.82
N ASN A 191 2.94 12.50 26.11
CA ASN A 191 2.61 11.22 26.72
C ASN A 191 3.88 10.48 27.14
N PHE A 192 3.80 9.67 28.18
CA PHE A 192 4.88 8.72 28.48
C PHE A 192 4.81 7.55 27.47
N HIS A 193 5.98 7.17 26.96
CA HIS A 193 6.14 6.03 26.06
C HIS A 193 6.56 4.81 26.86
N SER A 194 6.01 3.65 26.49
CA SER A 194 6.40 2.39 27.09
C SER A 194 7.56 1.75 26.34
N PHE A 195 8.41 1.04 27.09
CA PHE A 195 9.42 0.13 26.55
C PHE A 195 9.61 -1.04 27.52
N GLU A 196 10.15 -2.15 27.03
CA GLU A 196 10.38 -3.35 27.84
C GLU A 196 11.87 -3.58 28.07
N ARG A 197 12.21 -4.09 29.25
CA ARG A 197 13.54 -4.61 29.57
C ARG A 197 13.42 -6.09 29.95
N LYS A 198 14.38 -6.89 29.50
CA LYS A 198 14.53 -8.28 29.90
C LYS A 198 15.61 -8.37 30.99
N TYR A 199 15.31 -9.04 32.09
CA TYR A 199 16.26 -9.32 33.16
C TYR A 199 17.07 -10.58 32.85
N LEU A 200 18.13 -10.80 33.64
CA LEU A 200 19.02 -11.96 33.51
C LEU A 200 18.29 -13.29 33.73
N ASP A 201 17.27 -13.31 34.59
CA ASP A 201 16.40 -14.46 34.86
C ASP A 201 15.41 -14.76 33.71
N GLY A 202 15.43 -13.96 32.64
CA GLY A 202 14.53 -14.09 31.50
C GLY A 202 13.19 -13.38 31.67
N SER A 203 12.85 -12.90 32.87
CA SER A 203 11.64 -12.12 33.11
C SER A 203 11.68 -10.77 32.39
N LYS A 204 10.51 -10.23 32.06
CA LYS A 204 10.36 -8.95 31.36
C LYS A 204 9.63 -7.96 32.26
N GLU A 205 10.03 -6.70 32.20
CA GLU A 205 9.36 -5.61 32.89
C GLU A 205 9.19 -4.43 31.95
N ARG A 206 8.03 -3.78 32.06
CA ARG A 206 7.69 -2.61 31.27
C ARG A 206 7.99 -1.35 32.06
N PHE A 207 8.45 -0.34 31.35
CA PHE A 207 8.76 0.98 31.90
C PHE A 207 8.09 2.05 31.06
N TRP A 208 7.70 3.13 31.72
CA TRP A 208 7.11 4.33 31.14
C TRP A 208 8.09 5.48 31.31
N ARG A 209 8.46 6.15 30.21
CA ARG A 209 9.35 7.32 30.24
C ARG A 209 8.82 8.46 29.38
N CYS A 210 9.14 9.68 29.76
CA CYS A 210 9.06 10.82 28.87
C CYS A 210 10.37 10.95 28.07
N GLU A 211 10.30 11.52 26.87
CA GLU A 211 11.50 11.92 26.12
C GLU A 211 12.11 13.24 26.62
N HIS A 212 11.34 14.01 27.41
CA HIS A 212 11.84 15.22 28.04
C HIS A 212 12.92 14.89 29.08
N PRO A 213 14.09 15.57 29.06
CA PRO A 213 15.15 15.35 30.02
C PRO A 213 14.70 15.59 31.47
N GLY A 214 15.25 14.83 32.41
CA GLY A 214 15.03 15.04 33.85
C GLY A 214 13.75 14.43 34.43
N GLU A 215 12.87 13.86 33.60
CA GLU A 215 11.66 13.16 34.08
C GLU A 215 11.96 11.75 34.61
N VAL A 216 11.15 11.32 35.57
CA VAL A 216 11.31 9.97 36.17
C VAL A 216 10.86 8.87 35.21
N THR A 217 11.59 7.76 35.18
CA THR A 217 11.13 6.53 34.52
C THR A 217 10.35 5.69 35.51
N ILE A 218 9.10 5.38 35.19
CA ILE A 218 8.15 4.67 36.07
C ILE A 218 8.09 3.21 35.65
N ARG A 219 8.26 2.29 36.59
CA ARG A 219 8.07 0.85 36.35
C ARG A 219 6.57 0.52 36.31
N ASN A 220 6.15 -0.33 35.37
CA ASN A 220 4.73 -0.66 35.17
C ASN A 220 4.12 -1.32 36.40
N SER A 221 4.80 -2.30 37.00
CA SER A 221 4.32 -2.98 38.22
C SER A 221 4.16 -2.03 39.41
N ASP A 222 4.98 -0.99 39.54
CA ASP A 222 4.76 0.04 40.58
C ASP A 222 3.54 0.89 40.29
N LEU A 223 3.34 1.24 39.01
CA LEU A 223 2.20 2.05 38.62
C LEU A 223 0.88 1.31 38.81
N GLU A 224 0.86 0.00 38.58
CA GLU A 224 -0.28 -0.88 38.90
C GLU A 224 -0.57 -0.86 40.40
N LYS A 225 0.45 -1.09 41.25
CA LYS A 225 0.29 -1.02 42.72
C LYS A 225 -0.26 0.33 43.19
N ILE A 226 0.34 1.43 42.72
CA ILE A 226 -0.12 2.79 43.06
C ILE A 226 -1.56 3.01 42.59
N SER A 227 -1.92 2.48 41.42
CA SER A 227 -3.29 2.59 40.90
C SER A 227 -4.29 1.79 41.76
N CYS A 228 -3.92 0.60 42.22
CA CYS A 228 -4.70 -0.18 43.17
C CYS A 228 -4.93 0.59 44.48
N GLU A 229 -3.88 1.22 45.03
CA GLU A 229 -4.00 2.05 46.23
C GLU A 229 -4.89 3.28 46.03
N VAL A 230 -4.89 3.86 44.83
CA VAL A 230 -5.73 5.02 44.50
C VAL A 230 -7.19 4.62 44.33
N LEU A 231 -7.45 3.44 43.80
CA LEU A 231 -8.78 2.92 43.51
C LEU A 231 -9.33 1.97 44.58
N ASN A 232 -8.56 1.73 45.65
CA ASN A 232 -8.86 0.80 46.73
C ASN A 232 -9.16 -0.63 46.24
N MET A 233 -8.26 -1.17 45.43
CA MET A 233 -8.33 -2.52 44.86
C MET A 233 -7.22 -3.42 45.43
N GLU A 234 -7.46 -4.72 45.51
CA GLU A 234 -6.43 -5.71 45.89
C GLU A 234 -5.52 -6.07 44.71
N GLU A 235 -6.08 -6.19 43.52
CA GLU A 235 -5.36 -6.49 42.28
C GLU A 235 -5.69 -5.46 41.19
N PHE A 236 -4.76 -5.26 40.26
CA PHE A 236 -4.94 -4.26 39.21
C PHE A 236 -5.92 -4.75 38.15
N ASP A 237 -7.09 -4.11 38.09
CA ASP A 237 -8.06 -4.32 37.03
C ASP A 237 -8.02 -3.16 36.02
N ALA A 238 -7.70 -3.50 34.77
CA ALA A 238 -7.62 -2.51 33.69
C ALA A 238 -8.99 -1.92 33.32
N GLY A 239 -10.08 -2.68 33.48
CA GLY A 239 -11.44 -2.24 33.21
C GLY A 239 -11.84 -1.09 34.13
N GLN A 240 -11.76 -1.35 35.43
CA GLN A 240 -12.12 -0.40 36.49
C GLN A 240 -11.14 0.79 36.56
N PHE A 241 -9.84 0.57 36.29
CA PHE A 241 -8.89 1.67 36.13
C PHE A 241 -9.34 2.64 35.02
N ASP A 242 -9.70 2.11 33.86
CA ASP A 242 -10.11 2.94 32.73
C ASP A 242 -11.46 3.64 32.96
N GLU A 243 -12.37 3.03 33.70
CA GLU A 243 -13.65 3.64 34.10
C GLU A 243 -13.46 4.77 35.11
N SER A 244 -12.48 4.65 36.01
CA SER A 244 -12.29 5.58 37.10
C SER A 244 -11.33 6.73 36.75
N ILE A 245 -10.23 6.42 36.07
CA ILE A 245 -9.12 7.36 35.82
C ILE A 245 -9.19 7.96 34.43
N LYS A 246 -9.11 9.30 34.37
CA LYS A 246 -9.06 10.08 33.13
C LYS A 246 -7.62 10.27 32.65
N SER A 247 -6.74 10.73 33.53
CA SER A 247 -5.32 10.98 33.23
C SER A 247 -4.44 10.91 34.47
N ILE A 248 -3.16 10.60 34.26
CA ILE A 248 -2.12 10.68 35.29
C ILE A 248 -1.09 11.70 34.85
N HIS A 249 -0.89 12.76 35.63
CA HIS A 249 0.09 13.81 35.36
C HIS A 249 1.33 13.61 36.24
N VAL A 250 2.48 13.43 35.61
CA VAL A 250 3.77 13.26 36.30
C VAL A 250 4.39 14.63 36.53
N ILE A 251 4.72 14.93 37.78
CA ILE A 251 5.34 16.18 38.25
C ILE A 251 6.57 15.78 39.05
N GLY A 252 7.72 15.64 38.39
CA GLY A 252 8.94 15.11 39.00
C GLY A 252 8.73 13.67 39.48
N LYS A 253 8.65 13.46 40.80
CA LYS A 253 8.33 12.14 41.41
C LYS A 253 6.89 12.03 41.91
N THR A 254 6.05 13.03 41.69
CA THR A 254 4.65 13.00 42.14
C THR A 254 3.73 12.68 40.97
N LEU A 255 2.83 11.73 41.17
CA LEU A 255 1.80 11.32 40.23
C LEU A 255 0.47 11.94 40.67
N LYS A 256 -0.08 12.83 39.84
CA LYS A 256 -1.42 13.40 40.00
C LYS A 256 -2.41 12.59 39.19
N PHE A 257 -3.29 11.85 39.87
CA PHE A 257 -4.40 11.11 39.27
C PHE A 257 -5.59 12.06 39.15
N GLU A 258 -6.12 12.21 37.93
CA GLU A 258 -7.37 12.90 37.64
C GLU A 258 -8.42 11.84 37.31
N PHE A 259 -9.49 11.80 38.09
CA PHE A 259 -10.60 10.88 37.92
C PHE A 259 -11.59 11.41 36.89
N ARG A 260 -12.45 10.54 36.37
CA ARG A 260 -13.48 10.94 35.39
C ARG A 260 -14.61 11.77 35.99
N ASP A 261 -14.88 11.59 37.28
CA ASP A 261 -15.80 12.42 38.06
C ASP A 261 -15.24 13.81 38.40
N GLY A 262 -13.96 14.07 38.06
CA GLY A 262 -13.26 15.32 38.32
C GLY A 262 -12.47 15.35 39.63
N ALA A 263 -12.52 14.29 40.45
CA ALA A 263 -11.69 14.19 41.64
C ALA A 263 -10.21 14.12 41.29
N VAL A 264 -9.35 14.58 42.21
CA VAL A 264 -7.90 14.60 42.03
C VAL A 264 -7.20 14.05 43.25
N THR A 265 -6.28 13.12 43.03
CA THR A 265 -5.47 12.50 44.09
C THR A 265 -3.99 12.52 43.71
N TYR A 266 -3.12 12.66 44.71
CA TYR A 266 -1.67 12.64 44.51
C TYR A 266 -1.05 11.42 45.17
N ARG A 267 -0.04 10.84 44.51
CA ARG A 267 0.80 9.76 45.03
C ARG A 267 2.25 10.02 44.71
N HIS A 268 3.14 9.68 45.63
CA HIS A 268 4.57 9.81 45.41
C HIS A 268 5.14 8.53 44.83
N TYR A 269 5.91 8.65 43.74
CA TYR A 269 6.59 7.53 43.11
C TYR A 269 7.93 7.26 43.80
N ASN A 270 7.94 6.21 44.63
CA ASN A 270 9.16 5.66 45.20
C ASN A 270 9.55 4.40 44.43
N LYS A 271 10.68 4.46 43.73
CA LYS A 271 11.22 3.27 43.06
C LYS A 271 11.69 2.28 44.13
N GLU A 272 10.96 1.18 44.32
CA GLU A 272 11.44 0.10 45.19
C GLU A 272 12.68 -0.53 44.54
N VAL A 273 13.83 -0.41 45.21
CA VAL A 273 15.06 -1.07 44.79
C VAL A 273 14.90 -2.57 45.06
N LYS A 274 14.76 -3.40 44.03
CA LYS A 274 14.99 -4.84 44.19
C LYS A 274 16.44 -5.02 44.67
N LYS A 275 16.64 -5.52 45.89
CA LYS A 275 17.98 -5.84 46.43
C LYS A 275 18.69 -6.76 45.42
N PRO A 276 19.93 -6.47 45.00
CA PRO A 276 20.68 -7.40 44.16
C PRO A 276 20.84 -8.71 44.91
N CYS A 277 20.66 -9.83 44.21
CA CYS A 277 20.97 -11.16 44.71
C CYS A 277 22.46 -11.17 45.05
N ARG A 278 22.82 -11.01 46.34
CA ARG A 278 24.19 -11.25 46.78
C ARG A 278 24.43 -12.74 46.57
N LYS A 279 25.35 -13.09 45.66
CA LYS A 279 25.94 -14.42 45.68
C LYS A 279 26.55 -14.58 47.08
N SER A 280 26.02 -15.50 47.87
CA SER A 280 26.71 -16.01 49.04
C SER A 280 28.06 -16.55 48.57
N GLN A 281 29.14 -15.94 49.06
CA GLN A 281 30.46 -16.57 49.04
C GLN A 281 30.43 -17.80 49.94
#